data_AF-A0A6A6VUJ5-F1
#
_entry.id   AF-A0A6A6VUJ5-F1
#
_cell.length_a   1.000
_cell.length_b   1.000
_cell.length_c   1.000
_cell.angle_alpha   90.00
_cell.angle_beta   90.00
_cell.angle_gamma   90.00
#
_symmetry.space_group_name_H-M   'P 1'
#
loop_
_entity.id
_entity.type
_entity.pdbx_description
1 polymer ?
#
loop_
_entity_poly.entity_id
_entity_poly.type
_entity_poly.pdbx_seq_one_letter_code
_entity_poly.pdbx_strand_id
1 'polypeptide(L)'
;MAANVAHKFQIEAALHAENQAISAGNLKEDNPLDLSENFRIFCEACRRGDLRTCQEMIQLGVNINARDKFDYTPLILASLCGHYEVAQLLLEAGALCERDTFQGERCLYNALNDRIRNLLLSYDYSKFTDPLQPFAAHITSLLSIETPRTTDITLTSATSAPFELHKFVLAARSPYFAKKLEQDPGIQNWKISNDVPGQSFSVAVRYLYLSEVSIDLGASGEEQAILEGIAKISKHLEIERLFEDMIEGGDRRLARQRRTQELERGAAQFERWFKNNVLKYKVELDSSKVDDVVWDHNNAMFADILLRADEDVEEDEDEDEDTTITTNDRLCANDLSPNSIAIRSTSVLRSPSKPRKPRRSTIYPAHRAILLRSDFFATMFSSSFREAQTTPHLQTVSISCSPRVLEIVLSFLYTGKTDFGLEDAIDVLFTADLLFIDKLKMKAATIISTLGNGMDSIVNSETPQGETDIEDVIDIFDVVRAGWDTRVQRLEEFGARYIAQRLEQYIDLEDFADLVRESANRVQARQETDTVELVDDIRYYLSERFRLRFEDTTFDETNGESGPLITVDGKSVLGGAQAGAQVATEIGVGEVRTLDGELAGDEFEQDAINYKILLGKIESLLEKLKLDA
;
A
#
# COMPACT_ATOMS: atom_id res chain seq x y z
N MET A 1 29.39 23.11 -25.29
CA MET A 1 28.20 23.56 -26.06
C MET A 1 27.44 24.52 -25.19
N ALA A 2 27.36 25.79 -25.58
CA ALA A 2 26.56 26.78 -24.84
C ALA A 2 25.09 26.40 -24.97
N ALA A 3 24.41 26.16 -23.84
CA ALA A 3 22.98 25.94 -23.82
C ALA A 3 22.29 27.19 -24.40
N ASN A 4 21.45 27.01 -25.42
CA ASN A 4 20.56 28.04 -25.92
C ASN A 4 19.54 28.36 -24.82
N VAL A 5 19.84 29.33 -23.96
CA VAL A 5 18.90 29.82 -22.96
C VAL A 5 17.81 30.58 -23.71
N ALA A 6 16.59 30.06 -23.71
CA ALA A 6 15.45 30.69 -24.36
C ALA A 6 15.22 32.09 -23.77
N HIS A 7 14.93 33.07 -24.63
CA HIS A 7 14.66 34.42 -24.15
C HIS A 7 13.30 34.48 -23.45
N LYS A 8 13.14 35.36 -22.45
CA LYS A 8 11.91 35.54 -21.66
C LYS A 8 10.61 35.52 -22.50
N PHE A 9 10.58 36.21 -23.63
CA PHE A 9 9.39 36.26 -24.49
C PHE A 9 9.05 34.91 -25.14
N GLN A 10 10.05 34.06 -25.40
CA GLN A 10 9.86 32.71 -25.95
C GLN A 10 9.28 31.79 -24.88
N ILE A 11 9.75 31.94 -23.64
CA ILE A 11 9.24 31.19 -22.48
C ILE A 11 7.79 31.59 -22.19
N GLU A 12 7.47 32.89 -22.20
CA GLU A 12 6.10 33.39 -21.99
C GLU A 12 5.15 32.93 -23.11
N ALA A 13 5.59 32.95 -24.37
CA ALA A 13 4.80 32.47 -25.50
C ALA A 13 4.58 30.94 -25.44
N ALA A 14 5.61 30.18 -25.07
CA ALA A 14 5.51 28.73 -24.86
C ALA A 14 4.55 28.41 -23.72
N LEU A 15 4.65 29.09 -22.58
CA LEU A 15 3.76 28.93 -21.43
C LEU A 15 2.30 29.27 -21.78
N HIS A 16 2.07 30.30 -22.59
CA HIS A 16 0.73 30.65 -23.04
C HIS A 16 0.14 29.60 -23.99
N ALA A 17 0.92 29.12 -24.96
CA ALA A 17 0.51 28.03 -25.85
C ALA A 17 0.23 26.74 -25.07
N GLU A 18 1.05 26.46 -24.06
CA GLU A 18 0.89 25.34 -23.14
C GLU A 18 -0.42 25.44 -22.35
N ASN A 19 -0.68 26.59 -21.71
CA ASN A 19 -1.94 26.82 -20.98
C ASN A 19 -3.17 26.68 -21.90
N GLN A 20 -3.06 27.07 -23.17
CA GLN A 20 -4.10 26.82 -24.16
C GLN A 20 -4.27 25.33 -24.47
N ALA A 21 -3.18 24.57 -24.61
CA ALA A 21 -3.23 23.12 -24.83
C ALA A 21 -3.80 22.37 -23.62
N ILE A 22 -3.46 22.79 -22.39
CA ILE A 22 -4.00 22.24 -21.15
C ILE A 22 -5.50 22.54 -21.03
N SER A 23 -5.91 23.80 -21.24
CA SER A 23 -7.33 24.18 -21.18
C SER A 23 -8.17 23.53 -22.30
N ALA A 24 -7.57 23.24 -23.45
CA ALA A 24 -8.19 22.46 -24.53
C ALA A 24 -8.25 20.94 -24.23
N GLY A 25 -7.59 20.46 -23.17
CA GLY A 25 -7.51 19.04 -22.80
C GLY A 25 -6.52 18.22 -23.62
N ASN A 26 -5.71 18.85 -24.48
CA ASN A 26 -4.73 18.18 -25.32
C ASN A 26 -3.46 17.80 -24.55
N LEU A 27 -3.11 18.56 -23.50
CA LEU A 27 -1.93 18.34 -22.67
C LEU A 27 -2.35 18.16 -21.20
N LYS A 28 -1.81 17.15 -20.51
CA LYS A 28 -2.04 16.97 -19.07
C LYS A 28 -1.23 18.01 -18.28
N GLU A 29 -1.80 18.57 -17.22
CA GLU A 29 -1.05 19.43 -16.30
C GLU A 29 -0.08 18.56 -15.47
N ASP A 30 1.22 18.71 -15.68
CA ASP A 30 2.27 17.93 -15.00
C ASP A 30 2.31 18.24 -13.51
N ASN A 31 1.97 19.47 -13.14
CA ASN A 31 2.06 19.97 -11.76
C ASN A 31 0.73 20.61 -11.34
N PRO A 32 -0.34 19.82 -11.09
CA PRO A 32 -1.62 20.36 -10.66
C PRO A 32 -1.53 20.98 -9.27
N LEU A 33 -2.37 21.97 -8.98
CA LEU A 33 -2.51 22.51 -7.62
C LEU A 33 -3.26 21.48 -6.76
N ASP A 34 -2.63 21.03 -5.66
CA ASP A 34 -3.25 20.12 -4.69
C ASP A 34 -3.32 20.82 -3.32
N LEU A 35 -4.55 20.94 -2.82
CA LEU A 35 -4.87 21.59 -1.54
C LEU A 35 -5.39 20.57 -0.51
N SER A 36 -5.29 19.27 -0.80
CA SER A 36 -5.69 18.22 0.13
C SER A 36 -4.80 18.21 1.37
N GLU A 37 -5.36 17.77 2.49
CA GLU A 37 -4.63 17.67 3.74
C GLU A 37 -3.46 16.69 3.65
N ASN A 38 -3.65 15.55 2.99
CA ASN A 38 -2.59 14.56 2.75
C ASN A 38 -1.41 15.16 2.00
N PHE A 39 -1.67 15.97 0.96
CA PHE A 39 -0.62 16.65 0.22
C PHE A 39 0.08 17.75 1.06
N ARG A 40 -0.66 18.43 1.94
CA ARG A 40 -0.08 19.38 2.90
C ARG A 40 0.88 18.70 3.87
N ILE A 41 0.49 17.56 4.44
CA ILE A 41 1.34 16.75 5.32
C ILE A 41 2.58 16.28 4.57
N PHE A 42 2.43 15.80 3.33
CA PHE A 42 3.54 15.38 2.50
C PHE A 42 4.54 16.53 2.21
N CYS A 43 4.03 17.72 1.86
CA CYS A 43 4.86 18.91 1.68
C CYS A 43 5.63 19.29 2.95
N GLU A 44 5.00 19.20 4.13
CA GLU A 44 5.65 19.51 5.40
C GLU A 44 6.73 18.47 5.75
N ALA A 45 6.47 17.18 5.51
CA ALA A 45 7.46 16.13 5.66
C ALA A 45 8.70 16.39 4.78
N CYS A 46 8.49 16.83 3.53
CA CYS A 46 9.57 17.20 2.62
C CYS A 46 10.38 18.41 3.11
N ARG A 47 9.74 19.38 3.78
CA ARG A 47 10.43 20.54 4.38
C ARG A 47 11.27 20.17 5.59
N ARG A 48 10.77 19.23 6.40
CA ARG A 48 11.47 18.75 7.61
C ARG A 48 12.56 17.73 7.33
N GLY A 49 12.51 17.07 6.17
CA GLY A 49 13.41 15.97 5.84
C GLY A 49 12.96 14.63 6.44
N ASP A 50 11.67 14.51 6.78
CA ASP A 50 11.11 13.30 7.36
C ASP A 50 10.91 12.22 6.29
N LEU A 51 11.96 11.43 6.08
CA LEU A 51 12.01 10.39 5.07
C LEU A 51 10.90 9.33 5.26
N ARG A 52 10.60 8.97 6.52
CA ARG A 52 9.60 7.93 6.83
C ARG A 52 8.22 8.40 6.40
N THR A 53 7.81 9.59 6.83
CA THR A 53 6.51 10.16 6.45
C THR A 53 6.43 10.39 4.94
N CYS A 54 7.54 10.77 4.28
CA CYS A 54 7.57 10.87 2.81
C CYS A 54 7.30 9.51 2.14
N GLN A 55 7.94 8.43 2.60
CA GLN A 55 7.73 7.09 2.05
C GLN A 55 6.27 6.63 2.22
N GLU A 56 5.69 6.85 3.40
CA GLU A 56 4.28 6.52 3.68
C GLU A 56 3.31 7.27 2.77
N MET A 57 3.50 8.58 2.61
CA MET A 57 2.65 9.41 1.75
C MET A 57 2.77 9.03 0.27
N ILE A 58 3.98 8.66 -0.18
CA ILE A 58 4.19 8.12 -1.54
C ILE A 58 3.42 6.80 -1.72
N GLN A 59 3.44 5.91 -0.73
CA GLN A 59 2.69 4.64 -0.76
C GLN A 59 1.17 4.86 -0.75
N LEU A 60 0.69 5.91 -0.08
CA LEU A 60 -0.71 6.34 -0.12
C LEU A 60 -1.16 6.87 -1.49
N GLY A 61 -0.22 7.09 -2.42
CA GLY A 61 -0.51 7.54 -3.78
C GLY A 61 -0.66 9.06 -3.91
N VAL A 62 -0.06 9.82 -2.99
CA VAL A 62 0.01 11.29 -3.11
C VAL A 62 0.70 11.67 -4.41
N ASN A 63 0.19 12.67 -5.12
CA ASN A 63 0.80 13.13 -6.36
C ASN A 63 2.11 13.89 -6.07
N ILE A 64 3.23 13.22 -6.32
CA ILE A 64 4.59 13.72 -6.07
C ILE A 64 4.90 14.99 -6.87
N ASN A 65 4.21 15.21 -7.98
CA ASN A 65 4.45 16.33 -8.89
C ASN A 65 3.45 17.48 -8.69
N ALA A 66 2.48 17.35 -7.79
CA ALA A 66 1.57 18.46 -7.50
C ALA A 66 2.29 19.66 -6.87
N ARG A 67 1.60 20.80 -6.86
CA ARG A 67 2.06 22.06 -6.27
C ARG A 67 1.25 22.42 -5.04
N ASP A 68 1.93 22.96 -4.04
CA ASP A 68 1.29 23.58 -2.89
C ASP A 68 0.72 24.96 -3.24
N LYS A 69 0.05 25.59 -2.27
CA LYS A 69 -0.51 26.95 -2.39
C LYS A 69 0.52 28.05 -2.71
N PHE A 70 1.82 27.74 -2.67
CA PHE A 70 2.93 28.64 -2.96
C PHE A 70 3.67 28.26 -4.25
N ASP A 71 3.04 27.42 -5.09
CA ASP A 71 3.61 26.91 -6.34
C ASP A 71 4.91 26.12 -6.15
N TYR A 72 5.13 25.51 -4.98
CA TYR A 72 6.25 24.61 -4.76
C TYR A 72 5.83 23.16 -4.93
N THR A 73 6.61 22.40 -5.70
CA THR A 73 6.52 20.95 -5.71
C THR A 73 7.29 20.37 -4.51
N PRO A 74 6.93 19.18 -4.03
CA PRO A 74 7.66 18.47 -2.97
C PRO A 74 9.17 18.39 -3.21
N LEU A 75 9.58 18.16 -4.47
CA LEU A 75 11.00 18.12 -4.85
C LEU A 75 11.69 19.48 -4.70
N ILE A 76 11.01 20.58 -5.01
CA ILE A 76 11.57 21.93 -4.77
C ILE A 76 11.72 22.18 -3.27
N LEU A 77 10.74 21.76 -2.45
CA LEU A 77 10.80 21.91 -0.99
C LEU A 77 11.99 21.13 -0.39
N ALA A 78 12.15 19.86 -0.75
CA ALA A 78 13.28 19.04 -0.28
C ALA A 78 14.64 19.62 -0.73
N SER A 79 14.71 20.11 -1.98
CA SER A 79 15.93 20.72 -2.53
C SER A 79 16.29 22.04 -1.86
N LEU A 80 15.28 22.89 -1.58
CA LEU A 80 15.41 24.17 -0.88
C LEU A 80 15.84 24.00 0.57
N CYS A 81 15.28 23.01 1.26
CA CYS A 81 15.60 22.72 2.65
C CYS A 81 16.88 21.88 2.82
N GLY A 82 17.45 21.36 1.73
CA GLY A 82 18.74 20.67 1.75
C GLY A 82 18.70 19.19 2.10
N HIS A 83 17.53 18.56 2.02
CA HIS A 83 17.31 17.17 2.40
C HIS A 83 17.64 16.25 1.21
N TYR A 84 18.90 15.83 1.13
CA TYR A 84 19.41 15.02 0.02
C TYR A 84 18.68 13.68 -0.12
N GLU A 85 18.48 12.99 1.00
CA GLU A 85 17.85 11.67 1.05
C GLU A 85 16.38 11.74 0.60
N VAL A 86 15.66 12.79 0.99
CA VAL A 86 14.29 13.03 0.53
C VAL A 86 14.27 13.42 -0.95
N ALA A 87 15.19 14.28 -1.40
CA ALA A 87 15.28 14.63 -2.82
C ALA A 87 15.58 13.39 -3.69
N GLN A 88 16.47 12.51 -3.23
CA GLN A 88 16.76 11.23 -3.89
C GLN A 88 15.53 10.33 -3.93
N LEU A 89 14.84 10.15 -2.79
CA LEU A 89 13.60 9.37 -2.71
C LEU A 89 12.54 9.90 -3.68
N LEU A 90 12.33 11.21 -3.75
CA LEU A 90 11.35 11.83 -4.64
C LEU A 90 11.69 11.60 -6.10
N LEU A 91 12.96 11.76 -6.49
CA LEU A 91 13.42 11.48 -7.85
C LEU A 91 13.21 10.01 -8.21
N GLU A 92 13.66 9.10 -7.35
CA GLU A 92 13.45 7.65 -7.50
C GLU A 92 11.95 7.35 -7.62
N ALA A 93 11.10 7.99 -6.81
CA ALA A 93 9.65 7.84 -6.88
C ALA A 93 8.98 8.56 -8.09
N GLY A 94 9.75 9.08 -9.05
CA GLY A 94 9.20 9.65 -10.29
C GLY A 94 8.90 11.15 -10.25
N ALA A 95 9.50 11.91 -9.33
CA ALA A 95 9.43 13.37 -9.34
C ALA A 95 10.05 13.96 -10.62
N LEU A 96 9.36 14.93 -11.21
CA LEU A 96 9.76 15.57 -12.46
C LEU A 96 10.85 16.62 -12.21
N CYS A 97 12.07 16.31 -12.65
CA CYS A 97 13.21 17.24 -12.63
C CYS A 97 13.71 17.52 -14.05
N GLU A 98 12.92 18.22 -14.85
CA GLU A 98 13.29 18.56 -16.23
C GLU A 98 13.96 19.93 -16.31
N ARG A 99 15.20 19.95 -16.77
CA ARG A 99 16.03 21.16 -16.84
C ARG A 99 15.44 22.28 -17.70
N ASP A 100 14.61 21.93 -18.68
CA ASP A 100 14.02 22.87 -19.63
C ASP A 100 12.60 23.31 -19.21
N THR A 101 12.16 22.93 -18.00
CA THR A 101 10.86 23.33 -17.45
C THR A 101 11.01 24.37 -16.35
N PHE A 102 9.98 25.21 -16.20
CA PHE A 102 9.93 26.21 -15.14
C PHE A 102 10.13 25.61 -13.74
N GLN A 103 9.56 24.42 -13.47
CA GLN A 103 9.71 23.76 -12.17
C GLN A 103 11.10 23.14 -11.98
N GLY A 104 11.67 22.52 -13.01
CA GLY A 104 13.01 21.93 -12.90
C GLY A 104 14.12 22.99 -12.79
N GLU A 105 14.02 24.11 -13.50
CA GLU A 105 14.93 25.25 -13.31
C GLU A 105 14.85 25.81 -11.88
N ARG A 106 13.63 25.97 -11.35
CA ARG A 106 13.42 26.39 -9.94
C ARG A 106 14.00 25.38 -8.96
N CYS A 107 13.87 24.09 -9.22
CA CYS A 107 14.45 23.05 -8.39
C CYS A 107 15.99 23.14 -8.35
N LEU A 108 16.63 23.30 -9.51
CA LEU A 108 18.08 23.48 -9.62
C LEU A 108 18.59 24.78 -8.98
N TYR A 109 17.84 25.87 -9.18
CA TYR A 109 18.16 27.18 -8.60
C TYR A 109 18.07 27.15 -7.06
N ASN A 110 17.04 26.50 -6.52
CA ASN A 110 16.81 26.42 -5.08
C ASN A 110 17.59 25.31 -4.38
N ALA A 111 18.40 24.51 -5.08
CA ALA A 111 19.22 23.48 -4.44
C ALA A 111 20.16 24.10 -3.39
N LEU A 112 19.99 23.71 -2.11
CA LEU A 112 20.74 24.29 -0.99
C LEU A 112 22.25 24.04 -1.10
N ASN A 113 22.65 22.89 -1.66
CA ASN A 113 24.04 22.48 -1.78
C ASN A 113 24.37 21.85 -3.15
N ASP A 114 25.66 21.84 -3.51
CA ASP A 114 26.12 21.28 -4.78
C ASP A 114 25.89 19.76 -4.88
N ARG A 115 25.76 19.06 -3.76
CA ARG A 115 25.47 17.62 -3.74
C ARG A 115 24.07 17.35 -4.32
N ILE A 116 23.06 18.11 -3.89
CA ILE A 116 21.69 18.04 -4.42
C ILE A 116 21.66 18.54 -5.86
N ARG A 117 22.34 19.64 -6.18
CA ARG A 117 22.43 20.14 -7.56
C ARG A 117 23.01 19.09 -8.50
N ASN A 118 24.09 18.42 -8.09
CA ASN A 118 24.70 17.35 -8.87
C ASN A 118 23.79 16.13 -9.00
N LEU A 119 23.02 15.78 -7.96
CA LEU A 119 21.99 14.73 -8.04
C LEU A 119 20.94 15.06 -9.11
N LEU A 120 20.34 16.25 -9.03
CA LEU A 120 19.33 16.73 -9.97
C LEU A 120 19.87 16.83 -11.41
N LEU A 121 21.13 17.22 -11.58
CA LEU A 121 21.80 17.22 -12.89
C LEU A 121 22.10 15.80 -13.37
N SER A 122 22.52 14.88 -12.51
CA SER A 122 22.81 13.51 -12.91
C SER A 122 21.56 12.72 -13.29
N TYR A 123 20.40 13.13 -12.78
CA TYR A 123 19.13 12.45 -12.99
C TYR A 123 18.62 12.66 -14.42
N ASP A 124 18.62 11.58 -15.20
CA ASP A 124 18.06 11.53 -16.54
C ASP A 124 16.75 10.75 -16.52
N TYR A 125 15.65 11.49 -16.39
CA TYR A 125 14.30 10.91 -16.32
C TYR A 125 13.99 10.00 -17.52
N SER A 126 14.56 10.27 -18.70
CA SER A 126 14.33 9.47 -19.91
C SER A 126 14.88 8.04 -19.84
N LYS A 127 15.76 7.76 -18.87
CA LYS A 127 16.37 6.43 -18.68
C LYS A 127 15.85 5.70 -17.46
N PHE A 128 14.99 6.34 -16.68
CA PHE A 128 14.49 5.76 -15.44
C PHE A 128 13.14 5.10 -15.70
N THR A 129 13.11 3.77 -15.56
CA THR A 129 11.85 3.02 -15.50
C THR A 129 11.10 3.45 -14.25
N ASP A 130 9.93 4.06 -14.41
CA ASP A 130 9.06 4.49 -13.31
C ASP A 130 8.87 3.34 -12.28
N PRO A 131 9.47 3.40 -11.07
CA PRO A 131 9.33 2.34 -10.08
C PRO A 131 7.93 2.32 -9.45
N LEU A 132 7.10 3.34 -9.74
CA LEU A 132 5.68 3.35 -9.46
C LEU A 132 4.86 2.51 -10.45
N GLN A 133 5.47 1.98 -11.52
CA GLN A 133 4.82 1.08 -12.49
C GLN A 133 5.39 -0.35 -12.43
N PRO A 134 5.33 -1.03 -11.26
CA PRO A 134 5.91 -2.36 -11.08
C PRO A 134 5.31 -3.41 -12.02
N PHE A 135 4.06 -3.24 -12.43
CA PHE A 135 3.41 -4.14 -13.39
C PHE A 135 4.06 -4.04 -14.77
N ALA A 136 4.24 -2.83 -15.31
CA ALA A 136 4.86 -2.64 -16.62
C ALA A 136 6.32 -3.10 -16.64
N ALA A 137 7.07 -2.83 -15.55
CA ALA A 137 8.43 -3.30 -15.37
C ALA A 137 8.50 -4.84 -15.39
N HIS A 138 7.60 -5.51 -14.67
CA HIS A 138 7.50 -6.97 -14.68
C HIS A 138 7.22 -7.51 -16.08
N ILE A 139 6.18 -7.01 -16.76
CA ILE A 139 5.84 -7.45 -18.12
C ILE A 139 7.05 -7.24 -19.05
N THR A 140 7.74 -6.11 -18.98
CA THR A 140 8.95 -5.86 -19.79
C THR A 140 10.04 -6.88 -19.49
N SER A 141 10.27 -7.23 -18.23
CA SER A 141 11.31 -8.16 -17.80
C SER A 141 11.11 -9.59 -18.34
N LEU A 142 9.87 -9.98 -18.67
CA LEU A 142 9.56 -11.28 -19.27
C LEU A 142 10.27 -11.52 -20.61
N LEU A 143 10.72 -10.47 -21.31
CA LEU A 143 11.52 -10.60 -22.54
C LEU A 143 12.96 -11.07 -22.27
N SER A 144 13.43 -10.96 -21.03
CA SER A 144 14.81 -11.27 -20.61
C SER A 144 14.92 -12.38 -19.57
N ILE A 145 13.80 -12.87 -19.03
CA ILE A 145 13.81 -13.96 -18.04
C ILE A 145 14.13 -15.28 -18.75
N GLU A 146 15.27 -15.86 -18.41
CA GLU A 146 15.68 -17.18 -18.90
C GLU A 146 15.22 -18.31 -17.97
N THR A 147 15.26 -18.09 -16.66
CA THR A 147 14.88 -19.08 -15.64
C THR A 147 13.91 -18.49 -14.62
N PRO A 148 12.75 -19.13 -14.38
CA PRO A 148 12.22 -20.30 -15.07
C PRO A 148 11.69 -19.95 -16.47
N ARG A 149 11.73 -20.90 -17.41
CA ARG A 149 11.18 -20.69 -18.76
C ARG A 149 9.65 -20.71 -18.71
N THR A 150 9.04 -19.59 -19.07
CA THR A 150 7.57 -19.41 -19.06
C THR A 150 6.97 -19.12 -20.44
N THR A 151 7.80 -19.14 -21.48
CA THR A 151 7.39 -18.84 -22.86
C THR A 151 6.64 -20.02 -23.47
N ASP A 152 5.58 -19.72 -24.22
CA ASP A 152 4.64 -20.71 -24.77
C ASP A 152 4.44 -20.58 -26.30
N ILE A 153 5.05 -19.57 -26.92
CA ILE A 153 5.04 -19.36 -28.38
C ILE A 153 6.37 -18.80 -28.88
N THR A 154 6.85 -19.31 -30.01
CA THR A 154 8.07 -18.85 -30.69
C THR A 154 7.73 -18.17 -32.00
N LEU A 155 8.20 -16.94 -32.18
CA LEU A 155 7.99 -16.15 -33.39
C LEU A 155 9.29 -16.06 -34.18
N THR A 156 9.28 -16.54 -35.42
CA THR A 156 10.46 -16.56 -36.29
C THR A 156 10.37 -15.48 -37.36
N SER A 157 11.45 -14.71 -37.53
CA SER A 157 11.66 -13.81 -38.66
C SER A 157 12.73 -14.40 -39.59
N ALA A 158 12.68 -14.03 -40.88
CA ALA A 158 13.76 -14.39 -41.81
C ALA A 158 15.09 -13.67 -41.51
N THR A 159 15.04 -12.52 -40.81
CA THR A 159 16.17 -11.59 -40.65
C THR A 159 16.62 -11.39 -39.21
N SER A 160 15.94 -11.99 -38.21
CA SER A 160 16.29 -11.88 -36.80
C SER A 160 16.24 -13.23 -36.08
N ALA A 161 16.86 -13.28 -34.90
CA ALA A 161 16.73 -14.38 -33.96
C ALA A 161 15.24 -14.65 -33.63
N PRO A 162 14.89 -15.90 -33.28
CA PRO A 162 13.54 -16.23 -32.83
C PRO A 162 13.19 -15.47 -31.54
N PHE A 163 11.95 -15.01 -31.44
CA PHE A 163 11.42 -14.38 -30.24
C PHE A 163 10.63 -15.42 -29.45
N GLU A 164 11.05 -15.71 -28.23
CA GLU A 164 10.26 -16.51 -27.29
C GLU A 164 9.32 -15.59 -26.51
N LEU A 165 8.01 -15.77 -26.68
CA LEU A 165 6.99 -14.87 -26.16
C LEU A 165 5.89 -15.64 -25.42
N HIS A 166 4.91 -14.88 -24.93
CA HIS A 166 3.78 -15.35 -24.13
C HIS A 166 2.47 -15.09 -24.89
N LYS A 167 1.65 -16.13 -25.12
CA LYS A 167 0.36 -16.04 -25.81
C LYS A 167 -0.59 -15.08 -25.11
N PHE A 168 -0.64 -15.11 -23.79
CA PHE A 168 -1.55 -14.23 -23.03
C PHE A 168 -1.21 -12.75 -23.24
N VAL A 169 0.08 -12.38 -23.32
CA VAL A 169 0.52 -10.99 -23.61
C VAL A 169 0.09 -10.60 -25.02
N LEU A 170 0.35 -11.47 -26.00
CA LEU A 170 -0.02 -11.23 -27.39
C LEU A 170 -1.55 -11.08 -27.55
N ALA A 171 -2.33 -11.98 -26.94
CA ALA A 171 -3.79 -11.96 -26.98
C ALA A 171 -4.38 -10.76 -26.24
N ALA A 172 -3.80 -10.34 -25.12
CA ALA A 172 -4.27 -9.16 -24.39
C ALA A 172 -4.03 -7.85 -25.16
N ARG A 173 -2.86 -7.74 -25.83
CA ARG A 173 -2.37 -6.47 -26.39
C ARG A 173 -2.62 -6.31 -27.89
N SER A 174 -2.77 -7.40 -28.63
CA SER A 174 -3.03 -7.39 -30.08
C SER A 174 -4.36 -8.06 -30.42
N PRO A 175 -5.34 -7.30 -30.96
CA PRO A 175 -6.61 -7.88 -31.44
C PRO A 175 -6.43 -8.95 -32.51
N TYR A 176 -5.39 -8.85 -33.35
CA TYR A 176 -5.04 -9.88 -34.32
C TYR A 176 -4.69 -11.20 -33.62
N PHE A 177 -3.78 -11.16 -32.65
CA PHE A 177 -3.39 -12.37 -31.92
C PHE A 177 -4.52 -12.91 -31.06
N ALA A 178 -5.37 -12.05 -30.49
CA ALA A 178 -6.57 -12.49 -29.77
C ALA A 178 -7.46 -13.39 -30.64
N LYS A 179 -7.87 -12.91 -31.82
CA LYS A 179 -8.71 -13.68 -32.76
C LYS A 179 -8.02 -14.95 -33.25
N LYS A 180 -6.70 -14.86 -33.48
CA LYS A 180 -5.92 -15.98 -34.01
C LYS A 180 -5.74 -17.10 -33.01
N LEU A 181 -5.38 -16.76 -31.78
CA LEU A 181 -5.17 -17.73 -30.71
C LEU A 181 -6.49 -18.28 -30.16
N GLU A 182 -7.60 -17.55 -30.33
CA GLU A 182 -8.94 -18.10 -30.10
C GLU A 182 -9.30 -19.20 -31.11
N GLN A 183 -8.89 -19.05 -32.38
CA GLN A 183 -9.11 -20.07 -33.42
C GLN A 183 -8.18 -21.29 -33.28
N ASP A 184 -6.93 -21.07 -32.87
CA ASP A 184 -5.95 -22.14 -32.66
C ASP A 184 -5.09 -21.86 -31.41
N PRO A 185 -5.56 -22.26 -30.22
CA PRO A 185 -4.83 -22.10 -28.96
C PRO A 185 -3.50 -22.88 -28.92
N GLY A 186 -3.40 -23.94 -29.73
CA GLY A 186 -2.28 -24.87 -29.77
C GLY A 186 -1.07 -24.36 -30.55
N ILE A 187 -1.14 -23.19 -31.20
CA ILE A 187 -0.03 -22.61 -31.97
C ILE A 187 1.21 -22.46 -31.08
N GLN A 188 2.31 -23.09 -31.47
CA GLN A 188 3.61 -22.91 -30.81
C GLN A 188 4.60 -22.10 -31.65
N ASN A 189 4.40 -22.06 -32.97
CA ASN A 189 5.32 -21.41 -33.90
C ASN A 189 4.55 -20.48 -34.83
N TRP A 190 4.98 -19.23 -34.93
CA TRP A 190 4.43 -18.28 -35.89
C TRP A 190 5.54 -17.57 -36.68
N LYS A 191 5.31 -17.37 -37.99
CA LYS A 191 6.30 -16.77 -38.89
C LYS A 191 5.87 -15.38 -39.33
N ILE A 192 6.78 -14.43 -39.18
CA ILE A 192 6.63 -13.04 -39.65
C ILE A 192 6.75 -13.02 -41.18
N SER A 193 6.00 -12.14 -41.85
CA SER A 193 6.15 -11.93 -43.29
C SER A 193 7.58 -11.52 -43.62
N ASN A 194 8.14 -12.06 -44.70
CA ASN A 194 9.51 -11.74 -45.14
C ASN A 194 9.67 -10.26 -45.52
N ASP A 195 8.57 -9.53 -45.73
CA ASP A 195 8.55 -8.12 -46.14
C ASP A 195 8.73 -7.13 -44.97
N VAL A 196 8.87 -7.63 -43.73
CA VAL A 196 9.05 -6.81 -42.51
C VAL A 196 10.44 -7.06 -41.94
N PRO A 197 11.28 -6.01 -41.76
CA PRO A 197 12.57 -6.14 -41.08
C PRO A 197 12.40 -6.66 -39.65
N GLY A 198 13.32 -7.54 -39.21
CA GLY A 198 13.29 -8.09 -37.84
C GLY A 198 13.37 -7.02 -36.74
N GLN A 199 14.05 -5.91 -37.00
CA GLN A 199 14.11 -4.77 -36.07
C GLN A 199 12.75 -4.09 -35.89
N SER A 200 11.98 -3.89 -36.97
CA SER A 200 10.61 -3.37 -36.91
C SER A 200 9.71 -4.27 -36.06
N PHE A 201 9.89 -5.58 -36.17
CA PHE A 201 9.17 -6.53 -35.33
C PHE A 201 9.62 -6.48 -33.87
N SER A 202 10.92 -6.36 -33.60
CA SER A 202 11.45 -6.20 -32.24
C SER A 202 10.87 -4.97 -31.53
N VAL A 203 10.66 -3.88 -32.27
CA VAL A 203 9.98 -2.68 -31.76
C VAL A 203 8.52 -2.97 -31.40
N ALA A 204 7.79 -3.67 -32.27
CA ALA A 204 6.41 -4.08 -31.99
C ALA A 204 6.32 -5.00 -30.76
N VAL A 205 7.25 -5.94 -30.60
CA VAL A 205 7.32 -6.81 -29.41
C VAL A 205 7.55 -5.99 -28.15
N ARG A 206 8.52 -5.07 -28.15
CA ARG A 206 8.77 -4.16 -27.02
C ARG A 206 7.51 -3.37 -26.63
N TYR A 207 6.78 -2.85 -27.62
CA TYR A 207 5.52 -2.13 -27.38
C TYR A 207 4.43 -3.01 -26.74
N LEU A 208 4.26 -4.24 -27.24
CA LEU A 208 3.30 -5.20 -26.67
C LEU A 208 3.65 -5.51 -25.20
N TYR A 209 4.94 -5.61 -24.88
CA TYR A 209 5.48 -5.88 -23.55
C TYR A 209 5.63 -4.64 -22.66
N LEU A 210 5.00 -3.52 -23.03
CA LEU A 210 5.04 -2.29 -22.24
C LEU A 210 6.46 -1.73 -22.04
N SER A 211 7.44 -2.11 -22.85
CA SER A 211 8.77 -1.50 -22.87
C SER A 211 8.70 -0.11 -23.48
N GLU A 212 9.65 0.76 -23.12
CA GLU A 212 9.84 2.00 -23.85
C GLU A 212 10.28 1.69 -25.28
N VAL A 213 9.70 2.43 -26.23
CA VAL A 213 10.02 2.33 -27.65
C VAL A 213 10.70 3.63 -28.04
N SER A 214 12.02 3.65 -27.89
CA SER A 214 12.86 4.65 -28.54
C SER A 214 13.48 4.02 -29.78
N ILE A 215 13.44 4.74 -30.89
CA ILE A 215 14.28 4.38 -32.03
C ILE A 215 15.61 5.10 -31.79
N ASP A 216 16.66 4.35 -31.50
CA ASP A 216 18.02 4.89 -31.57
C ASP A 216 18.38 4.98 -33.06
N LEU A 217 17.95 6.09 -33.68
CA LEU A 217 18.11 6.37 -35.09
C LEU A 217 19.57 6.71 -35.37
N GLY A 218 20.40 5.69 -35.49
CA GLY A 218 21.70 5.83 -36.12
C GLY A 218 21.53 6.43 -37.53
N ALA A 219 22.43 7.34 -37.92
CA ALA A 219 22.35 8.18 -39.12
C ALA A 219 22.49 7.43 -40.48
N SER A 220 21.75 6.33 -40.68
CA SER A 220 21.89 5.44 -41.82
C SER A 220 20.55 5.18 -42.51
N GLY A 221 20.57 4.98 -43.84
CA GLY A 221 19.38 4.84 -44.69
C GLY A 221 18.48 3.63 -44.44
N GLU A 222 18.75 2.83 -43.40
CA GLU A 222 17.88 1.73 -42.95
C GLU A 222 16.67 2.22 -42.16
N GLU A 223 16.69 3.46 -41.66
CA GLU A 223 15.62 4.11 -40.90
C GLU A 223 14.26 4.07 -41.61
N GLN A 224 14.22 4.49 -42.88
CA GLN A 224 12.98 4.55 -43.64
C GLN A 224 12.37 3.15 -43.83
N ALA A 225 13.20 2.14 -44.06
CA ALA A 225 12.75 0.76 -44.20
C ALA A 225 12.22 0.19 -42.87
N ILE A 226 12.83 0.56 -41.74
CA ILE A 226 12.38 0.17 -40.40
C ILE A 226 11.02 0.82 -40.10
N LEU A 227 10.87 2.13 -40.35
CA LEU A 227 9.61 2.86 -40.14
C LEU A 227 8.47 2.32 -41.02
N GLU A 228 8.75 2.03 -42.29
CA GLU A 228 7.79 1.37 -43.19
C GLU A 228 7.44 -0.04 -42.70
N GLY A 229 8.42 -0.79 -42.21
CA GLY A 229 8.20 -2.08 -41.56
C GLY A 229 7.32 -1.99 -40.32
N ILE A 230 7.52 -0.95 -39.50
CA ILE A 230 6.72 -0.68 -38.31
C ILE A 230 5.29 -0.32 -38.69
N ALA A 231 5.08 0.53 -39.71
CA ALA A 231 3.75 0.84 -40.22
C ALA A 231 3.01 -0.43 -40.68
N LYS A 232 3.69 -1.30 -41.44
CA LYS A 232 3.13 -2.57 -41.93
C LYS A 232 2.76 -3.51 -40.79
N ILE A 233 3.66 -3.74 -39.84
CA ILE A 233 3.41 -4.66 -38.73
C ILE A 233 2.37 -4.10 -37.76
N SER A 234 2.38 -2.80 -37.52
CA SER A 234 1.42 -2.11 -36.67
C SER A 234 -0.01 -2.32 -37.19
N LYS A 235 -0.22 -2.13 -38.49
CA LYS A 235 -1.50 -2.43 -39.14
C LYS A 235 -1.86 -3.91 -39.11
N HIS A 236 -0.89 -4.79 -39.36
CA HIS A 236 -1.12 -6.24 -39.35
C HIS A 236 -1.54 -6.76 -37.97
N LEU A 237 -0.91 -6.26 -36.91
CA LEU A 237 -1.17 -6.65 -35.53
C LEU A 237 -2.32 -5.86 -34.88
N GLU A 238 -2.96 -4.95 -35.61
CA GLU A 238 -4.03 -4.06 -35.12
C GLU A 238 -3.57 -3.19 -33.92
N ILE A 239 -2.33 -2.67 -33.96
CA ILE A 239 -1.70 -1.82 -32.92
C ILE A 239 -1.32 -0.42 -33.44
N GLU A 240 -2.22 0.22 -34.20
CA GLU A 240 -1.96 1.46 -34.96
C GLU A 240 -1.26 2.58 -34.18
N ARG A 241 -1.57 2.72 -32.88
CA ARG A 241 -0.93 3.71 -31.99
C ARG A 241 0.58 3.60 -31.87
N LEU A 242 1.15 2.41 -32.00
CA LEU A 242 2.61 2.24 -32.04
C LEU A 242 3.23 3.16 -33.09
N PHE A 243 2.60 3.27 -34.25
CA PHE A 243 3.12 4.10 -35.34
C PHE A 243 2.89 5.60 -35.09
N GLU A 244 1.74 5.97 -34.51
CA GLU A 244 1.42 7.35 -34.11
C GLU A 244 2.41 7.88 -33.07
N ASP A 245 2.67 7.09 -32.02
CA ASP A 245 3.59 7.42 -30.92
C ASP A 245 5.03 7.67 -31.43
N MET A 246 5.40 7.03 -32.55
CA MET A 246 6.74 7.12 -33.13
C MET A 246 6.93 8.31 -34.08
N ILE A 247 5.89 8.81 -34.73
CA ILE A 247 5.99 9.95 -35.67
C ILE A 247 6.08 11.29 -34.92
N GLU A 248 5.42 11.42 -33.77
CA GLU A 248 5.24 12.71 -33.09
C GLU A 248 6.36 13.08 -32.09
N GLY A 249 7.60 12.71 -32.39
CA GLY A 249 8.76 12.75 -31.47
C GLY A 249 9.36 14.11 -31.11
N GLY A 250 8.63 15.23 -31.27
CA GLY A 250 9.18 16.58 -31.08
C GLY A 250 9.16 17.10 -29.63
N ASP A 251 8.19 16.70 -28.82
CA ASP A 251 7.96 17.24 -27.47
C ASP A 251 8.07 16.13 -26.41
N ARG A 252 9.03 16.29 -25.49
CA ARG A 252 9.33 15.35 -24.39
C ARG A 252 8.14 15.15 -23.46
N ARG A 253 7.34 16.19 -23.23
CA ARG A 253 6.19 16.11 -22.33
C ARG A 253 5.03 15.35 -22.96
N LEU A 254 4.72 15.63 -24.22
CA LEU A 254 3.74 14.85 -24.97
C LEU A 254 4.16 13.38 -25.09
N ALA A 255 5.46 13.10 -25.29
CA ALA A 255 5.98 11.75 -25.30
C ALA A 255 5.74 11.02 -23.95
N ARG A 256 5.99 11.69 -22.82
CA ARG A 256 5.69 11.15 -21.48
C ARG A 256 4.19 10.91 -21.27
N GLN A 257 3.35 11.88 -21.63
CA GLN A 257 1.90 11.75 -21.51
C GLN A 257 1.39 10.56 -22.34
N ARG A 258 1.81 10.44 -23.60
CA ARG A 258 1.46 9.28 -24.46
C ARG A 258 1.95 7.98 -23.84
N ARG A 259 3.16 7.96 -23.29
CA ARG A 259 3.71 6.81 -22.58
C ARG A 259 2.85 6.41 -21.39
N THR A 260 2.49 7.35 -20.51
CA THR A 260 1.60 7.08 -19.36
C THR A 260 0.25 6.56 -19.83
N GLN A 261 -0.36 7.19 -20.83
CA GLN A 261 -1.65 6.76 -21.40
C GLN A 261 -1.57 5.35 -22.00
N GLU A 262 -0.45 5.01 -22.65
CA GLU A 262 -0.25 3.67 -23.22
C GLU A 262 -0.02 2.62 -22.14
N LEU A 263 0.68 2.94 -21.05
CA LEU A 263 0.81 2.06 -19.89
C LEU A 263 -0.55 1.82 -19.21
N GLU A 264 -1.34 2.88 -19.00
CA GLU A 264 -2.70 2.78 -18.45
C GLU A 264 -3.61 1.93 -19.35
N ARG A 265 -3.54 2.16 -20.67
CA ARG A 265 -4.27 1.35 -21.66
C ARG A 265 -3.82 -0.11 -21.62
N GLY A 266 -2.52 -0.36 -21.56
CA GLY A 266 -1.95 -1.70 -21.45
C GLY A 266 -2.46 -2.43 -20.21
N ALA A 267 -2.39 -1.78 -19.04
CA ALA A 267 -2.93 -2.30 -17.80
C ALA A 267 -4.44 -2.62 -17.92
N ALA A 268 -5.23 -1.74 -18.52
CA ALA A 268 -6.67 -1.98 -18.75
C ALA A 268 -6.94 -3.15 -19.71
N GLN A 269 -6.09 -3.35 -20.73
CA GLN A 269 -6.18 -4.50 -21.62
C GLN A 269 -5.86 -5.81 -20.91
N PHE A 270 -4.81 -5.84 -20.07
CA PHE A 270 -4.49 -6.98 -19.23
C PHE A 270 -5.61 -7.28 -18.21
N GLU A 271 -6.18 -6.25 -17.58
CA GLU A 271 -7.31 -6.42 -16.66
C GLU A 271 -8.52 -7.05 -17.36
N ARG A 272 -8.89 -6.54 -18.54
CA ARG A 272 -9.99 -7.12 -19.33
C ARG A 272 -9.69 -8.56 -19.72
N TRP A 273 -8.47 -8.84 -20.13
CA TRP A 273 -8.05 -10.19 -20.49
C TRP A 273 -8.12 -11.13 -19.28
N PHE A 274 -7.60 -10.71 -18.13
CA PHE A 274 -7.65 -11.44 -16.85
C PHE A 274 -9.09 -11.78 -16.44
N LYS A 275 -9.99 -10.79 -16.45
CA LYS A 275 -11.41 -11.02 -16.12
C LYS A 275 -12.07 -12.03 -17.06
N ASN A 276 -11.79 -11.94 -18.36
CA ASN A 276 -12.42 -12.77 -19.37
C ASN A 276 -11.84 -14.19 -19.49
N ASN A 277 -10.60 -14.42 -19.04
CA ASN A 277 -9.90 -15.69 -19.25
C ASN A 277 -9.53 -16.41 -17.94
N VAL A 278 -9.16 -15.68 -16.88
CA VAL A 278 -8.82 -16.28 -15.59
C VAL A 278 -10.05 -16.40 -14.71
N LEU A 279 -10.68 -15.27 -14.37
CA LEU A 279 -11.83 -15.26 -13.44
C LEU A 279 -13.06 -15.95 -14.03
N LYS A 280 -13.32 -15.78 -15.33
CA LYS A 280 -14.46 -16.40 -16.01
C LYS A 280 -14.37 -17.93 -16.05
N TYR A 281 -13.17 -18.49 -16.11
CA TYR A 281 -12.93 -19.93 -16.25
C TYR A 281 -12.48 -20.59 -14.94
N LYS A 282 -12.62 -19.90 -13.80
CA LYS A 282 -12.48 -20.53 -12.49
C LYS A 282 -13.49 -21.66 -12.34
N VAL A 283 -13.11 -22.71 -11.64
CA VAL A 283 -13.97 -23.87 -11.41
C VAL A 283 -14.20 -24.03 -9.92
N GLU A 284 -15.46 -24.06 -9.53
CA GLU A 284 -15.89 -24.38 -8.16
C GLU A 284 -16.27 -25.87 -8.09
N LEU A 285 -15.70 -26.57 -7.12
CA LEU A 285 -15.95 -27.99 -6.91
C LEU A 285 -15.82 -28.38 -5.45
N ASP A 286 -16.27 -29.59 -5.10
CA ASP A 286 -16.06 -30.15 -3.77
C ASP A 286 -14.55 -30.40 -3.55
N SER A 287 -14.03 -30.06 -2.37
CA SER A 287 -12.59 -30.21 -2.04
C SER A 287 -12.06 -31.64 -2.22
N SER A 288 -12.94 -32.64 -2.14
CA SER A 288 -12.60 -34.05 -2.35
C SER A 288 -12.32 -34.43 -3.81
N LYS A 289 -12.81 -33.63 -4.76
CA LYS A 289 -12.70 -33.88 -6.21
C LYS A 289 -11.61 -33.06 -6.88
N VAL A 290 -10.86 -32.25 -6.11
CA VAL A 290 -9.83 -31.36 -6.66
C VAL A 290 -8.69 -32.13 -7.29
N ASP A 291 -8.28 -33.25 -6.68
CA ASP A 291 -7.19 -34.07 -7.19
C ASP A 291 -7.58 -34.84 -8.47
N ASP A 292 -8.89 -34.93 -8.77
CA ASP A 292 -9.41 -35.53 -10.00
C ASP A 292 -9.44 -34.54 -11.18
N VAL A 293 -9.19 -33.25 -10.93
CA VAL A 293 -9.20 -32.22 -11.98
C VAL A 293 -7.94 -32.31 -12.83
N VAL A 294 -8.13 -32.76 -14.07
CA VAL A 294 -7.06 -32.91 -15.06
C VAL A 294 -7.20 -31.83 -16.13
N TRP A 295 -6.25 -30.90 -16.16
CA TRP A 295 -6.19 -29.85 -17.19
C TRP A 295 -4.96 -30.03 -18.07
N ASP A 296 -5.16 -29.98 -19.38
CA ASP A 296 -4.07 -30.05 -20.35
C ASP A 296 -3.41 -28.68 -20.55
N HIS A 297 -2.13 -28.70 -20.94
CA HIS A 297 -1.39 -27.49 -21.34
C HIS A 297 -1.98 -26.80 -22.56
N ASN A 298 -2.72 -27.54 -23.40
CA ASN A 298 -3.45 -26.95 -24.53
C ASN A 298 -4.87 -26.55 -24.08
N ASN A 299 -4.95 -25.44 -23.36
CA ASN A 299 -6.21 -24.85 -22.93
C ASN A 299 -6.40 -23.47 -23.58
N ALA A 300 -7.65 -23.04 -23.68
CA ALA A 300 -7.99 -21.77 -24.35
C ALA A 300 -7.46 -20.53 -23.61
N MET A 301 -7.06 -20.68 -22.34
CA MET A 301 -6.60 -19.59 -21.49
C MET A 301 -5.08 -19.42 -21.49
N PHE A 302 -4.34 -20.37 -22.11
CA PHE A 302 -2.87 -20.45 -22.07
C PHE A 302 -2.30 -20.62 -20.65
N ALA A 303 -3.11 -21.15 -19.73
CA ALA A 303 -2.68 -21.40 -18.37
C ALA A 303 -1.68 -22.56 -18.31
N ASP A 304 -0.65 -22.40 -17.49
CA ASP A 304 0.43 -23.37 -17.27
C ASP A 304 0.49 -23.86 -15.81
N ILE A 305 -0.39 -23.34 -14.95
CA ILE A 305 -0.54 -23.75 -13.56
C ILE A 305 -1.96 -23.46 -13.04
N LEU A 306 -2.40 -24.21 -12.04
CA LEU A 306 -3.67 -24.02 -11.34
C LEU A 306 -3.41 -23.55 -9.91
N LEU A 307 -4.16 -22.56 -9.44
CA LEU A 307 -4.17 -22.16 -8.03
C LEU A 307 -5.47 -22.60 -7.38
N ARG A 308 -5.40 -23.10 -6.14
CA ARG A 308 -6.56 -23.54 -5.37
C ARG A 308 -6.68 -22.69 -4.11
N ALA A 309 -7.89 -22.21 -3.86
CA ALA A 309 -8.32 -21.65 -2.58
C ALA A 309 -9.50 -22.47 -2.05
N ASP A 310 -9.58 -22.64 -0.73
CA ASP A 310 -10.64 -23.39 -0.07
C ASP A 310 -11.58 -22.42 0.65
N GLU A 311 -12.89 -22.63 0.52
CA GLU A 311 -13.86 -21.91 1.34
C GLU A 311 -13.80 -22.42 2.78
N ASP A 312 -13.79 -21.46 3.71
CA ASP A 312 -13.98 -21.77 5.11
C ASP A 312 -15.44 -22.13 5.37
N VAL A 313 -15.65 -23.19 6.13
CA VAL A 313 -16.99 -23.56 6.57
C VAL A 313 -17.25 -22.69 7.79
N GLU A 314 -18.07 -21.65 7.65
CA GLU A 314 -18.75 -21.06 8.79
C GLU A 314 -19.57 -22.19 9.43
N GLU A 315 -19.24 -22.55 10.67
CA GLU A 315 -20.14 -23.38 11.46
C GLU A 315 -21.36 -22.49 11.70
N ASP A 316 -22.40 -22.65 10.89
CA ASP A 316 -23.73 -22.12 11.23
C ASP A 316 -24.03 -22.64 12.63
N GLU A 317 -23.92 -21.79 13.65
CA GLU A 317 -24.58 -22.03 14.93
C GLU A 317 -26.07 -22.02 14.62
N ASP A 318 -26.62 -23.18 14.29
CA ASP A 318 -28.05 -23.35 14.07
C ASP A 318 -28.78 -22.78 15.31
N GLU A 319 -29.45 -21.64 15.13
CA GLU A 319 -30.40 -21.04 16.06
C GLU A 319 -31.57 -22.02 16.29
N ASP A 320 -31.39 -22.99 17.18
CA ASP A 320 -32.51 -23.74 17.74
C ASP A 320 -32.98 -23.03 19.02
N GLU A 321 -33.96 -22.13 18.84
CA GLU A 321 -34.90 -21.75 19.89
C GLU A 321 -35.52 -23.01 20.51
N ASP A 322 -35.12 -23.39 21.73
CA ASP A 322 -36.04 -24.11 22.61
C ASP A 322 -35.77 -23.88 24.10
N THR A 323 -36.74 -23.20 24.72
CA THR A 323 -36.91 -23.02 26.16
C THR A 323 -36.86 -24.34 26.94
N THR A 324 -36.04 -24.44 27.99
CA THR A 324 -36.48 -24.82 29.35
C THR A 324 -35.38 -24.68 30.41
N ILE A 325 -35.73 -23.99 31.49
CA ILE A 325 -34.97 -23.86 32.74
C ILE A 325 -35.03 -25.20 33.50
N THR A 326 -33.90 -25.77 33.91
CA THR A 326 -33.76 -26.36 35.26
C THR A 326 -32.31 -26.40 35.72
N THR A 327 -32.14 -26.06 37.00
CA THR A 327 -30.91 -25.91 37.75
C THR A 327 -30.40 -27.21 38.38
N ASN A 328 -29.08 -27.26 38.59
CA ASN A 328 -28.29 -28.07 39.54
C ASN A 328 -28.21 -29.59 39.31
N ASP A 329 -27.01 -30.10 38.97
CA ASP A 329 -26.12 -30.67 39.99
C ASP A 329 -24.68 -30.87 39.49
N ARG A 330 -23.73 -30.70 40.43
CA ARG A 330 -22.27 -30.74 40.27
C ARG A 330 -21.74 -32.18 40.16
N LEU A 331 -20.61 -32.39 39.45
CA LEU A 331 -19.29 -32.79 40.03
C LEU A 331 -18.30 -33.37 38.98
N CYS A 332 -17.20 -32.62 38.79
CA CYS A 332 -15.77 -33.03 38.73
C CYS A 332 -15.18 -33.81 37.54
N ALA A 333 -14.37 -33.11 36.72
CA ALA A 333 -12.90 -33.30 36.56
C ALA A 333 -12.40 -32.40 35.39
N ASN A 334 -11.86 -31.22 35.71
CA ASN A 334 -10.45 -30.80 35.57
C ASN A 334 -9.86 -30.73 34.15
N ASP A 335 -9.30 -29.53 33.89
CA ASP A 335 -8.33 -29.11 32.87
C ASP A 335 -8.85 -28.77 31.46
N LEU A 336 -9.26 -27.50 31.29
CA LEU A 336 -8.72 -26.50 30.33
C LEU A 336 -9.68 -25.29 30.23
N SER A 337 -9.13 -24.08 30.31
CA SER A 337 -9.87 -22.81 30.20
C SER A 337 -10.37 -22.61 28.75
N PRO A 338 -11.61 -22.15 28.53
CA PRO A 338 -12.19 -21.91 27.21
C PRO A 338 -11.99 -20.44 26.81
N ASN A 339 -10.93 -20.13 26.08
CA ASN A 339 -10.80 -18.97 25.17
C ASN A 339 -9.40 -18.87 24.55
N SER A 340 -8.84 -20.01 24.12
CA SER A 340 -7.73 -19.98 23.17
C SER A 340 -8.32 -19.95 21.77
N ILE A 341 -8.23 -18.80 21.10
CA ILE A 341 -8.45 -18.69 19.67
C ILE A 341 -7.53 -19.70 19.00
N ALA A 342 -8.15 -20.68 18.35
CA ALA A 342 -7.46 -21.66 17.57
C ALA A 342 -6.76 -20.93 16.43
N ILE A 343 -5.42 -20.93 16.47
CA ILE A 343 -4.61 -20.94 15.25
C ILE A 343 -5.31 -21.91 14.30
N ARG A 344 -5.75 -21.44 13.13
CA ARG A 344 -6.26 -22.27 12.04
C ARG A 344 -5.14 -23.17 11.52
N SER A 345 -4.75 -24.12 12.37
CA SER A 345 -3.90 -25.25 12.09
C SER A 345 -4.81 -26.31 11.50
N THR A 346 -4.65 -26.50 10.20
CA THR A 346 -5.23 -27.62 9.45
C THR A 346 -4.67 -28.94 9.97
N SER A 347 -5.28 -29.50 11.00
CA SER A 347 -5.44 -30.95 11.26
C SER A 347 -5.73 -31.25 12.74
N VAL A 348 -7.02 -31.33 13.10
CA VAL A 348 -7.43 -32.04 14.32
C VAL A 348 -8.34 -33.20 13.93
N LEU A 349 -7.85 -34.41 14.22
CA LEU A 349 -8.59 -35.67 14.13
C LEU A 349 -9.86 -35.58 15.00
N ARG A 350 -11.06 -35.66 14.41
CA ARG A 350 -12.34 -35.69 15.15
C ARG A 350 -13.39 -36.64 14.54
N SER A 351 -14.27 -37.08 15.44
CA SER A 351 -15.15 -38.26 15.46
C SER A 351 -16.11 -38.46 14.27
N PRO A 352 -16.53 -39.70 13.97
CA PRO A 352 -17.03 -40.11 12.64
C PRO A 352 -18.56 -40.03 12.42
N SER A 353 -19.33 -39.33 13.26
CA SER A 353 -20.79 -39.55 13.34
C SER A 353 -21.71 -38.41 12.91
N LYS A 354 -21.22 -37.31 12.29
CA LYS A 354 -22.09 -36.28 11.67
C LYS A 354 -21.80 -36.16 10.15
N PRO A 355 -22.83 -36.18 9.28
CA PRO A 355 -22.63 -35.94 7.85
C PRO A 355 -22.24 -34.48 7.61
N ARG A 356 -21.05 -34.26 7.04
CA ARG A 356 -20.48 -32.94 6.74
C ARG A 356 -21.19 -32.28 5.54
N LYS A 357 -21.44 -30.96 5.59
CA LYS A 357 -21.54 -30.14 4.37
C LYS A 357 -20.18 -30.25 3.63
N PRO A 358 -20.15 -30.51 2.31
CA PRO A 358 -18.89 -30.65 1.58
C PRO A 358 -18.14 -29.30 1.56
N ARG A 359 -16.86 -29.31 1.96
CA ARG A 359 -15.97 -28.15 1.77
C ARG A 359 -15.89 -27.85 0.27
N ARG A 360 -16.03 -26.58 -0.12
CA ARG A 360 -15.93 -26.13 -1.51
C ARG A 360 -14.53 -25.56 -1.74
N SER A 361 -14.00 -25.83 -2.92
CA SER A 361 -12.70 -25.36 -3.38
C SER A 361 -12.86 -24.69 -4.73
N THR A 362 -12.17 -23.58 -4.92
CA THR A 362 -12.16 -22.85 -6.18
C THR A 362 -10.78 -22.95 -6.80
N ILE A 363 -10.74 -23.39 -8.05
CA ILE A 363 -9.52 -23.53 -8.84
C ILE A 363 -9.47 -22.42 -9.88
N TYR A 364 -8.33 -21.73 -9.94
CA TYR A 364 -8.05 -20.61 -10.84
C TYR A 364 -6.95 -20.99 -11.84
N PRO A 365 -7.22 -20.89 -13.16
CA PRO A 365 -6.16 -21.03 -14.15
C PRO A 365 -5.23 -19.81 -14.14
N ALA A 366 -3.93 -20.03 -13.96
CA ALA A 366 -2.95 -18.96 -13.84
C ALA A 366 -1.74 -19.17 -14.77
N HIS A 367 -0.88 -18.15 -14.81
CA HIS A 367 0.32 -18.11 -15.64
C HIS A 367 1.54 -17.95 -14.75
N ARG A 368 2.50 -18.88 -14.82
CA ARG A 368 3.77 -18.79 -14.08
C ARG A 368 4.45 -17.46 -14.34
N ALA A 369 4.44 -17.00 -15.60
CA ALA A 369 4.96 -15.70 -16.01
C ALA A 369 4.44 -14.53 -15.15
N ILE A 370 3.17 -14.54 -14.75
CA ILE A 370 2.59 -13.50 -13.90
C ILE A 370 2.84 -13.77 -12.41
N LEU A 371 2.81 -15.04 -11.99
CA LEU A 371 3.08 -15.43 -10.61
C LEU A 371 4.51 -15.13 -10.17
N LEU A 372 5.47 -15.03 -11.10
CA LEU A 372 6.85 -14.59 -10.82
C LEU A 372 6.97 -13.20 -10.16
N ARG A 373 5.89 -12.42 -10.10
CA ARG A 373 5.84 -11.18 -9.31
C ARG A 373 5.86 -11.40 -7.79
N SER A 374 5.75 -12.65 -7.36
CA SER A 374 5.84 -13.08 -5.97
C SER A 374 7.11 -13.92 -5.81
N ASP A 375 7.93 -13.56 -4.83
CA ASP A 375 9.20 -14.25 -4.56
C ASP A 375 8.98 -15.71 -4.13
N PHE A 376 7.84 -16.00 -3.51
CA PHE A 376 7.39 -17.36 -3.21
C PHE A 376 7.34 -18.21 -4.48
N PHE A 377 6.62 -17.76 -5.52
CA PHE A 377 6.49 -18.49 -6.77
C PHE A 377 7.77 -18.46 -7.61
N ALA A 378 8.50 -17.35 -7.62
CA ALA A 378 9.79 -17.27 -8.30
C ALA A 378 10.78 -18.31 -7.77
N THR A 379 10.85 -18.45 -6.44
CA THR A 379 11.66 -19.48 -5.78
C THR A 379 11.13 -20.88 -6.08
N MET A 380 9.82 -21.08 -5.96
CA MET A 380 9.18 -22.38 -6.22
C MET A 380 9.50 -22.88 -7.64
N PHE A 381 9.30 -22.05 -8.66
CA PHE A 381 9.45 -22.43 -10.06
C PHE A 381 10.89 -22.52 -10.53
N SER A 382 11.84 -21.88 -9.83
CA SER A 382 13.27 -21.98 -10.12
C SER A 382 13.95 -23.17 -9.43
N SER A 383 13.23 -23.83 -8.51
CA SER A 383 13.75 -24.95 -7.71
C SER A 383 13.54 -26.31 -8.40
N SER A 384 13.87 -27.39 -7.68
CA SER A 384 13.59 -28.77 -8.09
C SER A 384 12.21 -29.30 -7.68
N PHE A 385 11.35 -28.44 -7.11
CA PHE A 385 10.00 -28.83 -6.67
C PHE A 385 9.15 -29.38 -7.82
N ARG A 386 8.11 -30.15 -7.47
CA ARG A 386 7.21 -30.80 -8.44
C ARG A 386 6.52 -29.77 -9.33
N GLU A 387 6.13 -28.65 -8.75
CA GLU A 387 5.50 -27.50 -9.39
C GLU A 387 6.43 -26.84 -10.42
N ALA A 388 7.75 -26.98 -10.27
CA ALA A 388 8.72 -26.50 -11.23
C ALA A 388 8.85 -27.42 -12.46
N GLN A 389 8.48 -28.70 -12.33
CA GLN A 389 8.68 -29.73 -13.35
C GLN A 389 7.55 -29.74 -14.38
N THR A 390 7.90 -30.09 -15.63
CA THR A 390 6.92 -30.28 -16.69
C THR A 390 6.22 -31.62 -16.53
N THR A 391 4.92 -31.58 -16.27
CA THR A 391 4.04 -32.75 -16.18
C THR A 391 3.05 -32.77 -17.35
N PRO A 392 2.43 -33.93 -17.68
CA PRO A 392 1.44 -34.02 -18.76
C PRO A 392 0.25 -33.08 -18.59
N HIS A 393 -0.16 -32.84 -17.35
CA HIS A 393 -1.27 -31.98 -16.96
C HIS A 393 -0.78 -30.85 -16.07
N LEU A 394 -1.58 -29.78 -15.95
CA LEU A 394 -1.27 -28.64 -15.09
C LEU A 394 -1.17 -29.07 -13.62
N GLN A 395 -0.20 -28.51 -12.90
CA GLN A 395 -0.08 -28.72 -11.46
C GLN A 395 -0.97 -27.75 -10.69
N THR A 396 -1.55 -28.22 -9.58
CA THR A 396 -2.39 -27.41 -8.70
C THR A 396 -1.61 -27.03 -7.44
N VAL A 397 -1.52 -25.73 -7.15
CA VAL A 397 -0.90 -25.19 -5.93
C VAL A 397 -1.99 -24.67 -5.00
N SER A 398 -2.04 -25.23 -3.80
CA SER A 398 -2.98 -24.77 -2.76
C SER A 398 -2.43 -23.55 -2.03
N ILE A 399 -3.26 -22.52 -1.90
CA ILE A 399 -2.96 -21.32 -1.12
C ILE A 399 -3.92 -21.29 0.05
N SER A 400 -3.39 -21.06 1.25
CA SER A 400 -4.16 -21.03 2.50
C SER A 400 -4.92 -19.71 2.65
N CYS A 401 -5.91 -19.48 1.80
CA CYS A 401 -6.78 -18.30 1.85
C CYS A 401 -8.16 -18.60 1.26
N SER A 402 -9.12 -17.70 1.51
CA SER A 402 -10.44 -17.77 0.91
C SER A 402 -10.39 -17.49 -0.60
N PRO A 403 -11.36 -17.98 -1.40
CA PRO A 403 -11.42 -17.67 -2.83
C PRO A 403 -11.50 -16.17 -3.12
N ARG A 404 -12.19 -15.42 -2.25
CA ARG A 404 -12.29 -13.96 -2.33
C ARG A 404 -10.91 -13.29 -2.22
N VAL A 405 -10.13 -13.68 -1.24
CA VAL A 405 -8.78 -13.14 -1.01
C VAL A 405 -7.84 -13.54 -2.14
N LEU A 406 -7.94 -14.77 -2.65
CA LEU A 406 -7.14 -15.18 -3.82
C LEU A 406 -7.47 -14.36 -5.07
N GLU A 407 -8.74 -13.98 -5.28
CA GLU A 407 -9.13 -13.09 -6.39
C GLU A 407 -8.52 -11.69 -6.26
N ILE A 408 -8.42 -11.15 -5.04
CA ILE A 408 -7.75 -9.87 -4.76
C ILE A 408 -6.25 -9.97 -5.09
N VAL A 409 -5.59 -11.03 -4.60
CA VAL A 409 -4.16 -11.28 -4.88
C VAL A 409 -3.92 -11.44 -6.39
N LEU A 410 -4.73 -12.25 -7.08
CA LEU A 410 -4.61 -12.42 -8.52
C LEU A 410 -4.87 -11.09 -9.25
N SER A 411 -5.89 -10.33 -8.87
CA SER A 411 -6.16 -9.02 -9.46
C SER A 411 -4.94 -8.10 -9.33
N PHE A 412 -4.26 -8.09 -8.18
CA PHE A 412 -3.02 -7.37 -7.98
C PHE A 412 -1.87 -7.86 -8.89
N LEU A 413 -1.68 -9.17 -9.00
CA LEU A 413 -0.62 -9.76 -9.83
C LEU A 413 -0.82 -9.46 -11.33
N TYR A 414 -2.07 -9.50 -11.83
CA TYR A 414 -2.38 -9.26 -13.25
C TYR A 414 -2.55 -7.80 -13.64
N THR A 415 -2.84 -6.90 -12.70
CA THR A 415 -3.20 -5.50 -13.04
C THR A 415 -2.40 -4.47 -12.27
N GLY A 416 -1.76 -4.85 -11.16
CA GLY A 416 -1.13 -3.93 -10.20
C GLY A 416 -2.12 -3.16 -9.34
N LYS A 417 -3.44 -3.32 -9.54
CA LYS A 417 -4.47 -2.64 -8.75
C LYS A 417 -4.74 -3.37 -7.45
N THR A 418 -5.08 -2.60 -6.43
CA THR A 418 -5.44 -3.09 -5.09
C THR A 418 -6.77 -2.46 -4.73
N ASP A 419 -7.84 -3.25 -4.82
CA ASP A 419 -9.20 -2.81 -4.52
C ASP A 419 -9.84 -3.85 -3.60
N PHE A 420 -9.88 -3.54 -2.30
CA PHE A 420 -10.48 -4.37 -1.26
C PHE A 420 -10.82 -3.53 -0.03
N GLY A 421 -11.83 -3.96 0.71
CA GLY A 421 -12.33 -3.30 1.90
C GLY A 421 -11.58 -3.70 3.17
N LEU A 422 -12.03 -3.15 4.30
CA LEU A 422 -11.50 -3.48 5.62
C LEU A 422 -11.75 -4.96 5.99
N GLU A 423 -12.91 -5.50 5.59
CA GLU A 423 -13.33 -6.90 5.78
C GLU A 423 -12.30 -7.93 5.28
N ASP A 424 -11.67 -7.66 4.13
CA ASP A 424 -10.71 -8.58 3.50
C ASP A 424 -9.27 -8.30 3.98
N ALA A 425 -9.03 -7.20 4.72
CA ALA A 425 -7.69 -6.62 4.85
C ALA A 425 -6.71 -7.47 5.67
N ILE A 426 -7.17 -8.10 6.76
CA ILE A 426 -6.33 -8.98 7.59
C ILE A 426 -5.96 -10.25 6.81
N ASP A 427 -6.91 -10.89 6.14
CA ASP A 427 -6.64 -12.09 5.34
C ASP A 427 -5.73 -11.78 4.14
N VAL A 428 -5.93 -10.63 3.49
CA VAL A 428 -5.03 -10.14 2.43
C VAL A 428 -3.63 -9.88 2.98
N LEU A 429 -3.51 -9.31 4.19
CA LEU A 429 -2.22 -9.09 4.85
C LEU A 429 -1.45 -10.41 5.05
N PHE A 430 -2.09 -11.41 5.65
CA PHE A 430 -1.48 -12.73 5.86
C PHE A 430 -1.16 -13.45 4.55
N THR A 431 -2.06 -13.39 3.57
CA THR A 431 -1.84 -14.03 2.27
C THR A 431 -0.71 -13.35 1.50
N ALA A 432 -0.62 -12.02 1.56
CA ALA A 432 0.47 -11.27 0.95
C ALA A 432 1.82 -11.56 1.63
N ASP A 433 1.85 -11.73 2.94
CA ASP A 433 3.05 -12.15 3.68
C ASP A 433 3.50 -13.57 3.28
N LEU A 434 2.55 -14.53 3.27
CA LEU A 434 2.78 -15.90 2.83
C LEU A 434 3.38 -15.98 1.42
N LEU A 435 2.88 -15.15 0.51
CA LEU A 435 3.31 -15.11 -0.89
C LEU A 435 4.50 -14.17 -1.13
N PHE A 436 5.07 -13.54 -0.09
CA PHE A 436 6.14 -12.54 -0.21
C PHE A 436 5.81 -11.43 -1.22
N ILE A 437 4.64 -10.80 -1.06
CA ILE A 437 4.15 -9.69 -1.90
C ILE A 437 4.13 -8.41 -1.05
N ASP A 438 5.31 -7.81 -0.83
CA ASP A 438 5.48 -6.67 0.09
C ASP A 438 4.56 -5.48 -0.23
N LYS A 439 4.39 -5.15 -1.51
CA LYS A 439 3.53 -4.01 -1.91
C LYS A 439 2.06 -4.23 -1.50
N LEU A 440 1.56 -5.46 -1.61
CA LEU A 440 0.19 -5.79 -1.23
C LEU A 440 0.05 -5.85 0.30
N LYS A 441 1.05 -6.42 0.98
CA LYS A 441 1.15 -6.47 2.44
C LYS A 441 1.12 -5.07 3.05
N MET A 442 1.95 -4.15 2.56
CA MET A 442 1.98 -2.77 3.03
C MET A 442 0.68 -2.01 2.72
N LYS A 443 0.04 -2.29 1.58
CA LYS A 443 -1.27 -1.72 1.24
C LYS A 443 -2.34 -2.18 2.23
N ALA A 444 -2.40 -3.46 2.56
CA ALA A 444 -3.34 -4.01 3.54
C ALA A 444 -3.12 -3.38 4.92
N ALA A 445 -1.86 -3.32 5.39
CA ALA A 445 -1.53 -2.66 6.65
C ALA A 445 -1.93 -1.17 6.66
N THR A 446 -1.76 -0.48 5.53
CA THR A 446 -2.19 0.91 5.38
C THR A 446 -3.70 1.03 5.52
N ILE A 447 -4.47 0.21 4.79
CA ILE A 447 -5.95 0.18 4.84
C ILE A 447 -6.44 -0.04 6.28
N ILE A 448 -5.85 -1.00 7.00
CA ILE A 448 -6.19 -1.28 8.41
C ILE A 448 -5.91 -0.04 9.28
N SER A 449 -4.69 0.52 9.18
CA SER A 449 -4.28 1.64 10.04
C SER A 449 -4.95 2.99 9.72
N THR A 450 -5.46 3.20 8.50
CA THR A 450 -6.08 4.48 8.08
C THR A 450 -7.59 4.46 8.26
N LEU A 451 -8.26 3.38 7.88
CA LEU A 451 -9.71 3.25 8.03
C LEU A 451 -10.10 2.93 9.48
N GLY A 452 -9.26 2.19 10.21
CA GLY A 452 -9.44 1.95 11.64
C GLY A 452 -9.29 3.22 12.49
N ASN A 453 -8.67 4.28 11.96
CA ASN A 453 -8.51 5.56 12.64
C ASN A 453 -9.73 6.49 12.53
N GLY A 454 -10.80 6.08 11.82
CA GLY A 454 -12.08 6.78 11.69
C GLY A 454 -12.01 8.30 11.78
N MET A 455 -11.63 8.99 10.69
CA MET A 455 -11.68 10.45 10.51
C MET A 455 -11.97 11.26 11.80
N ASP A 456 -10.93 11.43 12.61
CA ASP A 456 -10.95 12.18 13.88
C ASP A 456 -10.99 13.70 13.63
N SER A 457 -12.00 14.12 12.85
CA SER A 457 -12.44 15.50 12.81
C SER A 457 -13.54 15.66 13.86
N ILE A 458 -13.28 16.60 14.78
CA ILE A 458 -14.18 17.17 15.80
C ILE A 458 -13.94 16.52 17.17
N VAL A 459 -12.98 17.05 17.93
CA VAL A 459 -13.28 17.96 19.06
C VAL A 459 -14.38 17.39 19.95
N ASN A 460 -13.98 16.99 21.17
CA ASN A 460 -14.81 16.93 22.39
C ASN A 460 -16.32 16.98 22.14
N SER A 461 -16.96 15.83 22.03
CA SER A 461 -18.34 15.74 22.48
C SER A 461 -18.55 14.40 23.18
N GLU A 462 -18.48 14.48 24.50
CA GLU A 462 -19.18 13.59 25.39
C GLU A 462 -20.64 13.47 24.92
N THR A 463 -20.92 12.41 24.17
CA THR A 463 -22.27 11.86 24.08
C THR A 463 -22.16 10.39 24.43
N PRO A 464 -22.72 9.94 25.57
CA PRO A 464 -22.89 8.53 25.81
C PRO A 464 -23.99 8.06 24.87
N GLN A 465 -23.70 7.01 24.08
CA GLN A 465 -24.56 6.45 23.02
C GLN A 465 -24.38 7.09 21.64
N GLY A 466 -23.29 6.70 20.99
CA GLY A 466 -23.18 6.65 19.54
C GLY A 466 -22.32 5.45 19.21
N GLU A 467 -22.96 4.31 18.96
CA GLU A 467 -22.31 3.13 18.38
C GLU A 467 -21.58 3.58 17.11
N THR A 468 -20.25 3.57 17.16
CA THR A 468 -19.45 3.71 15.96
C THR A 468 -19.38 2.34 15.31
N ASP A 469 -20.09 2.17 14.20
CA ASP A 469 -20.19 0.97 13.33
C ASP A 469 -18.82 0.38 12.84
N ILE A 470 -17.68 0.78 13.40
CA ILE A 470 -16.32 0.38 13.02
C ILE A 470 -15.80 -0.75 13.93
N GLU A 471 -16.19 -0.78 15.21
CA GLU A 471 -15.79 -1.85 16.15
C GLU A 471 -16.37 -3.22 15.77
N ASP A 472 -17.47 -3.25 15.01
CA ASP A 472 -18.08 -4.49 14.51
C ASP A 472 -17.34 -5.10 13.29
N VAL A 473 -16.42 -4.37 12.65
CA VAL A 473 -15.79 -4.83 11.38
C VAL A 473 -14.39 -5.42 11.59
N ILE A 474 -13.62 -4.93 12.57
CA ILE A 474 -12.28 -5.45 12.91
C ILE A 474 -12.01 -5.37 14.41
N ASP A 475 -11.64 -6.50 15.01
CA ASP A 475 -11.11 -6.56 16.37
C ASP A 475 -9.67 -6.03 16.42
N ILE A 476 -9.44 -5.03 17.29
CA ILE A 476 -8.12 -4.43 17.50
C ILE A 476 -7.09 -5.44 18.03
N PHE A 477 -7.51 -6.43 18.81
CA PHE A 477 -6.61 -7.47 19.31
C PHE A 477 -6.06 -8.32 18.16
N ASP A 478 -6.90 -8.63 17.17
CA ASP A 478 -6.49 -9.34 15.97
C ASP A 478 -5.56 -8.50 15.08
N VAL A 479 -5.75 -7.17 15.03
CA VAL A 479 -4.81 -6.27 14.34
C VAL A 479 -3.43 -6.29 14.98
N VAL A 480 -3.35 -6.25 16.32
CA VAL A 480 -2.06 -6.31 17.04
C VAL A 480 -1.37 -7.65 16.78
N ARG A 481 -2.09 -8.76 16.91
CA ARG A 481 -1.57 -10.11 16.60
C ARG A 481 -1.11 -10.22 15.15
N ALA A 482 -1.89 -9.70 14.20
CA ALA A 482 -1.52 -9.67 12.79
C ALA A 482 -0.25 -8.82 12.55
N GLY A 483 -0.11 -7.68 13.25
CA GLY A 483 1.10 -6.87 13.24
C GLY A 483 2.33 -7.66 13.68
N TRP A 484 2.20 -8.42 14.78
CA TRP A 484 3.26 -9.26 15.32
C TRP A 484 3.66 -10.42 14.41
N ASP A 485 2.69 -11.15 13.89
CA ASP A 485 2.91 -12.34 13.06
C ASP A 485 3.52 -11.98 11.72
N THR A 486 3.02 -10.89 11.12
CA THR A 486 3.52 -10.40 9.83
C THR A 486 4.70 -9.44 9.97
N ARG A 487 5.10 -9.09 11.20
CA ARG A 487 6.21 -8.16 11.52
C ARG A 487 6.02 -6.79 10.87
N VAL A 488 4.80 -6.27 10.91
CA VAL A 488 4.46 -4.95 10.39
C VAL A 488 4.36 -3.98 11.56
N GLN A 489 5.46 -3.29 11.85
CA GLN A 489 5.57 -2.33 12.95
C GLN A 489 4.46 -1.26 12.93
N ARG A 490 4.02 -0.82 11.74
CA ARG A 490 2.92 0.14 11.60
C ARG A 490 1.63 -0.32 12.28
N LEU A 491 1.32 -1.62 12.22
CA LEU A 491 0.13 -2.19 12.86
C LEU A 491 0.31 -2.35 14.36
N GLU A 492 1.53 -2.66 14.81
CA GLU A 492 1.88 -2.72 16.24
C GLU A 492 1.71 -1.33 16.89
N GLU A 493 2.32 -0.30 16.29
CA GLU A 493 2.19 1.10 16.73
C GLU A 493 0.74 1.59 16.67
N PHE A 494 0.02 1.27 15.59
CA PHE A 494 -1.38 1.60 15.44
C PHE A 494 -2.23 0.97 16.54
N GLY A 495 -2.06 -0.34 16.78
CA GLY A 495 -2.83 -1.07 17.79
C GLY A 495 -2.56 -0.57 19.20
N ALA A 496 -1.29 -0.37 19.56
CA ALA A 496 -0.92 0.19 20.86
C ALA A 496 -1.50 1.59 21.07
N ARG A 497 -1.42 2.45 20.05
CA ARG A 497 -2.00 3.81 20.11
C ARG A 497 -3.52 3.79 20.22
N TYR A 498 -4.19 2.93 19.45
CA TYR A 498 -5.64 2.79 19.47
C TYR A 498 -6.13 2.35 20.85
N ILE A 499 -5.50 1.31 21.43
CA ILE A 499 -5.79 0.85 22.78
C ILE A 499 -5.51 1.95 23.81
N ALA A 500 -4.39 2.66 23.71
CA ALA A 500 -4.06 3.75 24.65
C ALA A 500 -5.09 4.91 24.64
N GLN A 501 -5.65 5.22 23.48
CA GLN A 501 -6.68 6.27 23.34
C GLN A 501 -8.02 5.90 23.99
N ARG A 502 -8.28 4.61 24.21
CA ARG A 502 -9.53 4.08 24.76
C ARG A 502 -9.27 3.05 25.85
N LEU A 503 -8.17 3.21 26.59
CA LEU A 503 -7.68 2.20 27.51
C LEU A 503 -8.73 1.84 28.57
N GLU A 504 -9.54 2.81 28.97
CA GLU A 504 -10.69 2.64 29.87
C GLU A 504 -11.69 1.56 29.43
N GLN A 505 -11.81 1.27 28.14
CA GLN A 505 -12.69 0.24 27.58
C GLN A 505 -12.04 -1.15 27.56
N TYR A 506 -10.71 -1.22 27.39
CA TYR A 506 -9.98 -2.47 27.18
C TYR A 506 -9.31 -3.03 28.44
N ILE A 507 -8.91 -2.16 29.38
CA ILE A 507 -8.03 -2.53 30.51
C ILE A 507 -8.61 -3.63 31.41
N ASP A 508 -9.94 -3.70 31.51
CA ASP A 508 -10.65 -4.65 32.36
C ASP A 508 -11.08 -5.92 31.59
N LEU A 509 -10.86 -6.01 30.28
CA LEU A 509 -11.19 -7.17 29.45
C LEU A 509 -10.17 -8.31 29.61
N GLU A 510 -10.66 -9.56 29.59
CA GLU A 510 -9.80 -10.75 29.67
C GLU A 510 -8.92 -10.90 28.42
N ASP A 511 -9.44 -10.58 27.23
CA ASP A 511 -8.71 -10.63 25.97
C ASP A 511 -7.49 -9.68 25.96
N PHE A 512 -7.61 -8.51 26.60
CA PHE A 512 -6.47 -7.59 26.76
C PHE A 512 -5.41 -8.19 27.69
N ALA A 513 -5.82 -8.83 28.78
CA ALA A 513 -4.88 -9.50 29.70
C ALA A 513 -4.16 -10.67 29.00
N ASP A 514 -4.84 -11.38 28.11
CA ASP A 514 -4.26 -12.43 27.29
C ASP A 514 -3.28 -11.87 26.25
N LEU A 515 -3.62 -10.76 25.60
CA LEU A 515 -2.73 -10.05 24.67
C LEU A 515 -1.45 -9.57 25.36
N VAL A 516 -1.54 -9.01 26.57
CA VAL A 516 -0.37 -8.61 27.37
C VAL A 516 0.50 -9.82 27.72
N ARG A 517 -0.11 -10.96 28.03
CA ARG A 517 0.62 -12.22 28.29
C ARG A 517 1.31 -12.76 27.03
N GLU A 518 0.66 -12.67 25.87
CA GLU A 518 1.25 -13.02 24.57
C GLU A 518 2.47 -12.13 24.29
N SER A 519 2.33 -10.81 24.40
CA SER A 519 3.43 -9.85 24.24
C SER A 519 4.61 -10.19 25.16
N ALA A 520 4.34 -10.45 26.44
CA ALA A 520 5.33 -10.83 27.44
C ALA A 520 6.14 -12.10 27.09
N ASN A 521 5.53 -13.05 26.37
CA ASN A 521 6.14 -14.34 26.02
C ASN A 521 6.91 -14.33 24.69
N ARG A 522 6.82 -13.27 23.88
CA ARG A 522 7.50 -13.20 22.58
C ARG A 522 9.03 -13.10 22.70
N VAL A 523 9.54 -12.66 23.84
CA VAL A 523 10.99 -12.50 24.09
C VAL A 523 11.56 -13.77 24.75
N GLN A 524 12.32 -14.57 23.98
CA GLN A 524 12.86 -15.88 24.41
C GLN A 524 13.86 -15.83 25.58
N ALA A 525 14.44 -14.67 25.89
CA ALA A 525 15.47 -14.48 26.92
C ALA A 525 15.09 -13.39 27.93
N ARG A 526 13.79 -13.24 28.21
CA ARG A 526 13.29 -12.22 29.12
C ARG A 526 13.74 -12.50 30.56
N GLN A 527 14.39 -11.53 31.19
CA GLN A 527 14.59 -11.51 32.64
C GLN A 527 13.31 -11.00 33.32
N GLU A 528 13.08 -11.35 34.58
CA GLU A 528 11.90 -10.89 35.35
C GLU A 528 11.77 -9.35 35.38
N THR A 529 12.86 -8.61 35.14
CA THR A 529 12.94 -7.14 35.11
C THR A 529 12.78 -6.49 33.73
N ASP A 530 12.67 -7.26 32.65
CA ASP A 530 12.52 -6.69 31.32
C ASP A 530 11.09 -6.20 31.12
N THR A 531 10.90 -5.04 30.52
CA THR A 531 9.58 -4.44 30.30
C THR A 531 8.77 -5.20 29.23
N VAL A 532 7.44 -5.08 29.27
CA VAL A 532 6.56 -5.66 28.23
C VAL A 532 6.41 -4.64 27.10
N GLU A 533 6.89 -4.97 25.91
CA GLU A 533 6.92 -4.06 24.74
C GLU A 533 5.55 -3.39 24.49
N LEU A 534 4.47 -4.18 24.41
CA LEU A 534 3.12 -3.64 24.18
C LEU A 534 2.69 -2.65 25.27
N VAL A 535 3.04 -2.93 26.53
CA VAL A 535 2.64 -2.09 27.66
C VAL A 535 3.46 -0.79 27.68
N ASP A 536 4.73 -0.86 27.31
CA ASP A 536 5.57 0.33 27.17
C ASP A 536 5.07 1.24 26.05
N ASP A 537 4.68 0.66 24.90
CA ASP A 537 4.09 1.42 23.80
C ASP A 537 2.75 2.06 24.22
N ILE A 538 1.89 1.32 24.93
CA ILE A 538 0.64 1.87 25.49
C ILE A 538 0.93 2.98 26.49
N ARG A 539 1.90 2.81 27.40
CA ARG A 539 2.31 3.85 28.37
C ARG A 539 2.81 5.10 27.64
N TYR A 540 3.59 4.93 26.58
CA TYR A 540 4.08 6.02 25.74
C TYR A 540 2.93 6.80 25.11
N TYR A 541 2.02 6.13 24.38
CA TYR A 541 0.89 6.81 23.72
C TYR A 541 -0.14 7.35 24.71
N LEU A 542 -0.31 6.71 25.87
CA LEU A 542 -1.12 7.23 26.96
C LEU A 542 -0.51 8.54 27.49
N SER A 543 0.81 8.59 27.69
CA SER A 543 1.49 9.83 28.07
C SER A 543 1.30 10.91 27.00
N GLU A 544 1.34 10.58 25.71
CA GLU A 544 1.12 11.52 24.60
C GLU A 544 -0.32 12.07 24.58
N ARG A 545 -1.33 11.22 24.81
CA ARG A 545 -2.76 11.59 24.93
C ARG A 545 -2.96 12.72 25.93
N PHE A 546 -2.30 12.65 27.09
CA PHE A 546 -2.43 13.66 28.15
C PHE A 546 -1.37 14.78 28.05
N ARG A 547 -0.20 14.54 27.42
CA ARG A 547 0.90 15.52 27.27
C ARG A 547 0.53 16.76 26.49
N LEU A 548 -0.32 16.63 25.47
CA LEU A 548 -0.80 17.75 24.64
C LEU A 548 -1.53 18.84 25.45
N ARG A 549 -1.92 18.57 26.71
CA ARG A 549 -2.60 19.54 27.59
C ARG A 549 -1.71 20.12 28.71
N PHE A 550 -0.46 19.66 28.85
CA PHE A 550 0.44 20.10 29.93
C PHE A 550 1.46 21.19 29.54
N GLU A 551 1.74 21.41 28.25
CA GLU A 551 2.79 22.37 27.81
C GLU A 551 2.49 23.85 28.15
N ASP A 552 1.23 24.22 28.38
CA ASP A 552 0.86 25.59 28.77
C ASP A 552 1.16 25.92 30.26
N THR A 553 1.51 24.93 31.08
CA THR A 553 1.74 25.14 32.53
C THR A 553 3.18 25.46 32.91
N THR A 554 4.14 25.31 31.99
CA THR A 554 5.57 25.50 32.31
C THR A 554 6.11 26.94 32.23
N PHE A 555 5.25 27.96 32.03
CA PHE A 555 5.71 29.36 31.89
C PHE A 555 5.49 30.30 33.08
N ASP A 556 4.99 29.85 34.24
CA ASP A 556 4.66 30.80 35.34
C ASP A 556 5.17 30.45 36.76
N GLU A 557 6.13 29.53 36.93
CA GLU A 557 6.64 29.19 38.28
C GLU A 557 8.15 29.30 38.51
N THR A 558 8.89 30.06 37.70
CA THR A 558 10.27 30.42 38.06
C THR A 558 10.61 31.85 37.66
N ASN A 559 10.24 32.81 38.52
CA ASN A 559 10.96 34.09 38.64
C ASN A 559 10.78 34.67 40.05
N GLY A 560 11.25 33.90 41.05
CA GLY A 560 11.65 34.46 42.34
C GLY A 560 13.06 35.02 42.26
N GLU A 561 13.18 36.32 42.56
CA GLU A 561 14.41 37.05 42.93
C GLU A 561 15.37 37.52 41.82
N SER A 562 15.21 38.79 41.40
CA SER A 562 16.27 39.83 41.33
C SER A 562 15.75 41.11 40.68
N GLY A 563 15.10 42.00 41.45
CA GLY A 563 14.75 43.34 40.98
C GLY A 563 15.89 44.34 41.21
N PRO A 564 16.29 45.20 40.25
CA PRO A 564 17.15 46.33 40.55
C PRO A 564 16.34 47.47 41.18
N LEU A 565 16.85 48.00 42.29
CA LEU A 565 16.39 49.22 42.95
C LEU A 565 16.50 50.43 42.00
N ILE A 566 15.41 51.20 41.88
CA ILE A 566 15.47 52.62 41.53
C ILE A 566 14.74 53.40 42.62
N THR A 567 15.49 54.20 43.38
CA THR A 567 14.95 55.18 44.34
C THR A 567 15.15 56.58 43.77
N VAL A 568 14.07 57.35 43.63
CA VAL A 568 14.13 58.82 43.67
C VAL A 568 12.88 59.38 44.36
N ASP A 569 13.12 60.16 45.41
CA ASP A 569 12.26 61.13 46.11
C ASP A 569 11.07 60.64 46.96
N GLY A 570 11.42 60.01 48.09
CA GLY A 570 11.06 60.56 49.41
C GLY A 570 9.58 60.66 49.79
N LYS A 571 8.95 59.53 50.09
CA LYS A 571 7.97 59.35 51.19
C LYS A 571 7.55 57.88 51.30
N SER A 572 7.66 57.30 52.50
CA SER A 572 7.12 55.99 52.84
C SER A 572 5.89 56.20 53.73
N VAL A 573 4.71 55.74 53.30
CA VAL A 573 3.55 55.47 54.18
C VAL A 573 2.71 54.32 53.59
N LEU A 574 2.40 53.34 54.44
CA LEU A 574 1.45 52.24 54.25
C LEU A 574 0.01 52.74 54.11
N GLY A 575 -0.78 52.10 53.24
CA GLY A 575 -2.24 52.25 53.22
C GLY A 575 -2.89 51.00 52.63
N GLY A 576 -3.44 50.15 53.48
CA GLY A 576 -4.36 49.09 53.04
C GLY A 576 -5.74 49.66 52.72
N ALA A 577 -6.44 49.02 51.80
CA ALA A 577 -7.91 49.05 51.72
C ALA A 577 -8.41 47.86 50.89
N GLN A 578 -9.32 47.10 51.49
CA GLN A 578 -10.17 46.11 50.87
C GLN A 578 -11.13 46.75 49.86
N ALA A 579 -11.36 46.08 48.73
CA ALA A 579 -12.61 45.99 47.95
C ALA A 579 -12.27 45.24 46.64
N GLY A 580 -12.97 44.23 46.15
CA GLY A 580 -14.23 43.62 46.55
C GLY A 580 -14.39 42.30 45.79
N ALA A 581 -15.15 41.39 46.38
CA ALA A 581 -15.66 40.20 45.72
C ALA A 581 -16.73 40.58 44.68
N GLN A 582 -16.99 39.61 43.79
CA GLN A 582 -18.09 39.50 42.81
C GLN A 582 -17.77 39.96 41.38
N VAL A 583 -17.39 39.00 40.53
CA VAL A 583 -18.19 38.66 39.35
C VAL A 583 -18.16 37.13 39.18
N ALA A 584 -19.26 36.47 39.53
CA ALA A 584 -19.58 35.10 39.15
C ALA A 584 -21.03 35.12 38.67
N THR A 585 -21.25 34.63 37.45
CA THR A 585 -22.47 34.19 36.74
C THR A 585 -22.23 34.51 35.26
N GLU A 586 -22.39 33.65 34.26
CA GLU A 586 -23.08 32.38 34.12
C GLU A 586 -22.61 31.81 32.77
N ILE A 587 -21.92 30.67 32.76
CA ILE A 587 -21.94 29.70 31.67
C ILE A 587 -22.06 28.36 32.39
N GLY A 588 -23.10 27.59 32.10
CA GLY A 588 -23.31 26.29 32.74
C GLY A 588 -22.18 25.34 32.39
N VAL A 589 -21.23 25.18 33.31
CA VAL A 589 -20.19 24.15 33.23
C VAL A 589 -20.71 22.98 34.07
N GLY A 590 -20.91 21.83 33.43
CA GLY A 590 -21.23 20.60 34.15
C GLY A 590 -20.16 20.29 35.19
N GLU A 591 -20.53 19.63 36.29
CA GLU A 591 -19.55 19.14 37.25
C GLU A 591 -18.56 18.20 36.54
N VAL A 592 -17.29 18.61 36.44
CA VAL A 592 -16.23 17.81 35.82
C VAL A 592 -15.89 16.66 36.76
N ARG A 593 -16.03 15.41 36.30
CA ARG A 593 -15.85 14.19 37.12
C ARG A 593 -14.80 13.25 36.55
N THR A 594 -13.98 12.66 37.40
CA THR A 594 -12.96 11.68 36.99
C THR A 594 -13.59 10.36 36.53
N LEU A 595 -12.79 9.46 35.94
CA LEU A 595 -13.23 8.10 35.54
C LEU A 595 -13.85 7.31 36.72
N ASP A 596 -13.39 7.57 37.95
CA ASP A 596 -13.90 6.95 39.18
C ASP A 596 -15.07 7.74 39.81
N GLY A 597 -15.53 8.82 39.17
CA GLY A 597 -16.68 9.62 39.58
C GLY A 597 -16.40 10.68 40.65
N GLU A 598 -15.13 10.95 40.95
CA GLU A 598 -14.73 12.01 41.90
C GLU A 598 -14.84 13.40 41.24
N LEU A 599 -15.17 14.43 42.03
CA LEU A 599 -15.25 15.81 41.54
C LEU A 599 -13.84 16.36 41.27
N ALA A 600 -13.56 16.73 40.03
CA ALA A 600 -12.35 17.46 39.65
C ALA A 600 -12.62 18.97 39.65
N GLY A 601 -11.63 19.78 40.03
CA GLY A 601 -11.75 21.24 40.05
C GLY A 601 -11.86 21.84 38.66
N ASP A 602 -11.07 21.32 37.72
CA ASP A 602 -11.08 21.66 36.30
C ASP A 602 -10.74 20.44 35.40
N GLU A 603 -10.83 20.63 34.08
CA GLU A 603 -10.53 19.58 33.08
C GLU A 603 -9.06 19.12 33.11
N PHE A 604 -8.12 19.99 33.55
CA PHE A 604 -6.69 19.66 33.62
C PHE A 604 -6.38 18.75 34.82
N GLU A 605 -6.96 19.04 35.97
CA GLU A 605 -6.90 18.20 37.17
C GLU A 605 -7.58 16.84 36.91
N GLN A 606 -8.72 16.85 36.24
CA GLN A 606 -9.43 15.63 35.83
C GLN A 606 -8.52 14.72 34.99
N ASP A 607 -7.85 15.27 33.98
CA ASP A 607 -6.95 14.54 33.09
C ASP A 607 -5.71 14.00 33.82
N ALA A 608 -5.10 14.80 34.71
CA ALA A 608 -3.97 14.36 35.51
C ALA A 608 -4.34 13.22 36.47
N ILE A 609 -5.55 13.24 37.02
CA ILE A 609 -6.09 12.17 37.88
C ILE A 609 -6.41 10.94 37.04
N ASN A 610 -7.09 11.09 35.90
CA ASN A 610 -7.43 10.01 34.97
C ASN A 610 -6.17 9.29 34.45
N TYR A 611 -5.12 10.03 34.10
CA TYR A 611 -3.84 9.45 33.70
C TYR A 611 -3.25 8.55 34.79
N LYS A 612 -3.25 9.00 36.06
CA LYS A 612 -2.76 8.21 37.19
C LYS A 612 -3.62 6.98 37.46
N ILE A 613 -4.94 7.11 37.35
CA ILE A 613 -5.88 5.98 37.50
C ILE A 613 -5.56 4.90 36.47
N LEU A 614 -5.44 5.27 35.20
CA LEU A 614 -5.17 4.33 34.11
C LEU A 614 -3.80 3.66 34.26
N LEU A 615 -2.75 4.39 34.66
CA LEU A 615 -1.46 3.79 34.99
C LEU A 615 -1.56 2.79 36.15
N GLY A 616 -2.28 3.14 37.21
CA GLY A 616 -2.50 2.23 38.35
C GLY A 616 -3.27 0.97 37.96
N LYS A 617 -4.21 1.07 37.01
CA LYS A 617 -4.89 -0.11 36.45
C LYS A 617 -3.95 -1.00 35.65
N ILE A 618 -3.04 -0.43 34.86
CA ILE A 618 -1.99 -1.20 34.15
C ILE A 618 -1.11 -1.95 35.16
N GLU A 619 -0.63 -1.28 36.21
CA GLU A 619 0.18 -1.90 37.26
C GLU A 619 -0.56 -3.06 37.94
N SER A 620 -1.84 -2.85 38.28
CA SER A 620 -2.68 -3.89 38.88
C SER A 620 -2.87 -5.10 37.96
N LEU A 621 -3.00 -4.88 36.65
CA LEU A 621 -3.10 -5.94 35.65
C LEU A 621 -1.79 -6.72 35.53
N LEU A 622 -0.65 -6.04 35.51
CA LEU A 622 0.68 -6.68 35.49
C LEU A 622 0.92 -7.53 36.74
N GLU A 623 0.58 -7.03 37.93
CA GLU A 623 0.63 -7.79 39.19
C GLU A 623 -0.25 -9.05 39.13
N LYS A 624 -1.48 -8.93 38.62
CA LYS A 624 -2.42 -10.06 38.44
C LYS A 624 -1.83 -11.12 37.50
N LEU A 625 -1.13 -10.70 36.45
CA LEU A 625 -0.48 -11.58 35.48
C LEU A 625 0.88 -12.13 35.95
N LYS A 626 1.38 -11.69 37.11
CA LYS A 626 2.72 -12.02 37.63
C LYS A 626 3.84 -11.60 36.68
N LEU A 627 3.64 -10.46 36.02
CA LEU A 627 4.63 -9.79 35.20
C LEU A 627 5.06 -8.58 36.03
N ASP A 628 6.29 -8.54 36.53
CA ASP A 628 6.73 -7.39 37.35
C ASP A 628 6.69 -6.10 36.49
N ALA A 629 6.26 -5.00 37.13
CA ALA A 629 5.78 -3.76 36.51
C ALA A 629 6.87 -2.80 35.99
#